data_AF-A0A538ID61-F1
#
_entry.id   AF-A0A538ID61-F1
#
_cell.length_a   1.000
_cell.length_b   1.000
_cell.length_c   1.000
_cell.angle_alpha   90.00
_cell.angle_beta   90.00
_cell.angle_gamma   90.00
#
_symmetry.space_group_name_H-M   'P 1'
#
loop_
_entity.id
_entity.type
_entity.pdbx_description
1 polymer ?
#
loop_
_entity_poly.entity_id
_entity_poly.type
_entity_poly.pdbx_seq_one_letter_code
_entity_poly.pdbx_strand_id
1 'polypeptide(L)'
;MCAAVSAGTMFVALGLARACRSESALLALYGGVVALYALVMVRRPEWQAVNPFGPTQNSRFWGFGNQVETLLLAPLLLGAFLARRRFGLLGFVLFGVFGLVVMTDNRLGADGGGAIVLGIALAVLGMRLFRLGVSGFVGMLASAAVAVLWIVSRGLAQPGPNHLRSAFSHNGGGLLGSLESRVPLSYVPALHSWQLVMPLLLVLALAFALAWRGARQRETRDVLLAFGVAIATSLLINDSAAYELAAGIAVVGAFARFAPGPAPARSRVLVPAKLEPEPVPSEVPRS
;
A
#
# COMPACT_ATOMS: atom_id res chain seq x y z
N MET A 1 23.69 -10.24 18.65
CA MET A 1 23.14 -10.40 17.28
C MET A 1 22.06 -9.36 16.98
N CYS A 2 21.01 -9.20 17.80
CA CYS A 2 19.95 -8.20 17.57
C CYS A 2 20.46 -6.75 17.44
N ALA A 3 21.40 -6.30 18.29
CA ALA A 3 21.94 -4.94 18.21
C ALA A 3 22.68 -4.65 16.89
N ALA A 4 23.44 -5.63 16.37
CA ALA A 4 24.18 -5.50 15.12
C ALA A 4 23.24 -5.49 13.90
N VAL A 5 22.19 -6.32 13.92
CA VAL A 5 21.16 -6.34 12.87
C VAL A 5 20.35 -5.04 12.88
N SER A 6 19.93 -4.56 14.06
CA SER A 6 19.23 -3.28 14.20
C SER A 6 20.09 -2.09 13.76
N ALA A 7 21.37 -2.06 14.16
CA ALA A 7 22.32 -1.03 13.73
C ALA A 7 22.55 -1.07 12.22
N GLY A 8 22.78 -2.27 11.65
CA GLY A 8 22.93 -2.46 10.20
C GLY A 8 21.70 -1.99 9.44
N THR A 9 20.50 -2.35 9.91
CA THR A 9 19.22 -1.92 9.32
C THR A 9 19.07 -0.40 9.37
N MET A 10 19.44 0.21 10.50
CA MET A 10 19.44 1.67 10.66
C MET A 10 20.42 2.35 9.70
N PHE A 11 21.65 1.84 9.55
CA PHE A 11 22.64 2.41 8.63
C PHE A 11 22.21 2.28 7.16
N VAL A 12 21.65 1.12 6.77
CA VAL A 12 21.08 0.93 5.43
C VAL A 12 19.91 1.90 5.22
N ALA A 13 18.99 2.02 6.17
CA ALA A 13 17.87 2.95 6.09
C ALA A 13 18.33 4.41 5.96
N LEU A 14 19.35 4.83 6.73
CA LEU A 14 19.93 6.17 6.65
C LEU A 14 20.66 6.40 5.32
N GLY A 15 21.37 5.39 4.82
CA GLY A 15 22.02 5.41 3.50
C GLY A 15 20.99 5.58 2.37
N LEU A 16 19.93 4.77 2.40
CA LEU A 16 18.81 4.86 1.45
C LEU A 16 18.09 6.19 1.55
N ALA A 17 17.82 6.71 2.76
CA ALA A 17 17.22 8.02 2.95
C ALA A 17 18.11 9.14 2.37
N ARG A 18 19.44 8.99 2.41
CA ARG A 18 20.37 9.93 1.78
C ARG A 18 20.44 9.80 0.27
N ALA A 19 20.28 8.61 -0.28
CA ALA A 19 20.32 8.34 -1.72
C ALA A 19 19.00 8.70 -2.43
N CYS A 20 17.86 8.39 -1.80
CA CYS A 20 16.52 8.58 -2.36
C CYS A 20 16.00 10.01 -2.11
N ARG A 21 16.72 11.01 -2.65
CA ARG A 21 16.35 12.44 -2.48
C ARG A 21 15.26 12.92 -3.42
N SER A 22 14.94 12.15 -4.46
CA SER A 22 13.90 12.49 -5.44
C SER A 22 12.71 11.55 -5.34
N GLU A 23 11.54 12.04 -5.74
CA GLU A 23 10.33 11.21 -5.84
C GLU A 23 10.51 10.01 -6.77
N SER A 24 11.30 10.16 -7.84
CA SER A 24 11.60 9.07 -8.76
C SER A 24 12.49 8.00 -8.12
N ALA A 25 13.48 8.42 -7.31
CA ALA A 25 14.32 7.48 -6.56
C ALA A 25 13.52 6.75 -5.47
N LEU A 26 12.58 7.44 -4.80
CA LEU A 26 11.67 6.80 -3.84
C LEU A 26 10.70 5.83 -4.53
N LEU A 27 10.13 6.21 -5.68
CA LEU A 27 9.28 5.32 -6.46
C LEU A 27 10.04 4.08 -6.92
N ALA A 28 11.27 4.25 -7.41
CA ALA A 28 12.15 3.14 -7.79
C ALA A 28 12.51 2.27 -6.58
N LEU A 29 12.76 2.86 -5.41
CA LEU A 29 13.01 2.12 -4.17
C LEU A 29 11.79 1.28 -3.77
N TYR A 30 10.59 1.88 -3.71
CA TYR A 30 9.38 1.16 -3.33
C TYR A 30 9.02 0.07 -4.34
N GLY A 31 9.05 0.39 -5.64
CA GLY A 31 8.85 -0.59 -6.70
C GLY A 31 9.90 -1.70 -6.65
N GLY A 32 11.16 -1.36 -6.44
CA GLY A 32 12.28 -2.29 -6.34
C GLY A 32 12.18 -3.21 -5.13
N VAL A 33 11.82 -2.71 -3.95
CA VAL A 33 11.60 -3.53 -2.74
C VAL A 33 10.47 -4.51 -2.96
N VAL A 34 9.34 -4.05 -3.50
CA VAL A 34 8.16 -4.91 -3.76
C VAL A 34 8.46 -5.93 -4.86
N ALA A 35 9.16 -5.54 -5.92
CA ALA A 35 9.57 -6.45 -6.99
C ALA A 35 10.62 -7.46 -6.54
N LEU A 36 11.59 -7.04 -5.72
CA LEU A 36 12.58 -7.95 -5.14
C LEU A 36 11.90 -8.94 -4.21
N TYR A 37 10.98 -8.48 -3.35
CA TYR A 37 10.18 -9.37 -2.52
C TYR A 37 9.44 -10.40 -3.39
N ALA A 38 8.71 -9.94 -4.42
CA ALA A 38 7.97 -10.83 -5.31
C ALA A 38 8.91 -11.84 -6.01
N LEU A 39 10.07 -11.39 -6.50
CA LEU A 39 11.06 -12.25 -7.14
C LEU A 39 11.58 -13.32 -6.17
N VAL A 40 11.97 -12.94 -4.95
CA VAL A 40 12.46 -13.89 -3.94
C VAL A 40 11.38 -14.91 -3.63
N MET A 41 10.12 -14.50 -3.43
CA MET A 41 9.03 -15.42 -3.11
C MET A 41 8.68 -16.36 -4.26
N VAL A 42 8.69 -15.89 -5.52
CA VAL A 42 8.51 -16.78 -6.69
C VAL A 42 9.61 -17.83 -6.79
N ARG A 43 10.85 -17.47 -6.44
CA ARG A 43 12.02 -18.35 -6.61
C ARG A 43 12.23 -19.26 -5.41
N ARG A 44 11.96 -18.78 -4.21
CA ARG A 44 12.27 -19.40 -2.92
C ARG A 44 11.08 -19.22 -1.95
N PRO A 45 9.89 -19.77 -2.27
CA PRO A 45 8.72 -19.62 -1.41
C PRO A 45 8.96 -20.19 0.00
N GLU A 46 9.87 -21.16 0.16
CA GLU A 46 10.26 -21.72 1.44
C GLU A 46 10.99 -20.74 2.37
N TRP A 47 11.48 -19.61 1.84
CA TRP A 47 12.08 -18.57 2.67
C TRP A 47 11.05 -17.84 3.53
N GLN A 48 9.75 -17.98 3.24
CA GLN A 48 8.68 -17.52 4.13
C GLN A 48 8.73 -18.22 5.49
N ALA A 49 9.12 -19.50 5.53
CA ALA A 49 9.27 -20.24 6.78
C ALA A 49 10.44 -19.73 7.63
N VAL A 50 11.39 -19.01 7.01
CA VAL A 50 12.59 -18.42 7.66
C VAL A 50 12.37 -16.92 7.91
N ASN A 51 11.13 -16.43 7.88
CA ASN A 51 10.81 -15.04 8.16
C ASN A 51 11.40 -14.67 9.54
N PRO A 52 12.27 -13.63 9.64
CA PRO A 52 12.87 -13.22 10.91
C PRO A 52 11.82 -12.71 11.92
N PHE A 53 10.60 -12.46 11.47
CA PHE A 53 9.45 -12.16 12.32
C PHE A 53 8.75 -13.42 12.89
N GLY A 54 9.28 -14.60 12.59
CA GLY A 54 8.80 -15.91 13.05
C GLY A 54 7.50 -16.35 12.37
N PRO A 55 6.98 -17.55 12.69
CA PRO A 55 5.55 -17.81 12.50
C PRO A 55 4.78 -16.73 13.26
N THR A 56 3.85 -16.05 12.59
CA THR A 56 2.96 -15.09 13.24
C THR A 56 2.11 -15.79 14.30
N GLN A 57 1.42 -15.02 15.16
CA GLN A 57 0.63 -15.49 16.31
C GLN A 57 -0.31 -16.69 16.02
N ASN A 58 -0.66 -16.88 14.76
CA ASN A 58 -1.51 -17.92 14.20
C ASN A 58 -0.76 -19.18 13.70
N SER A 59 0.52 -19.38 14.06
CA SER A 59 1.31 -20.57 13.67
C SER A 59 1.37 -20.79 12.15
N ARG A 60 1.24 -19.71 11.36
CA ARG A 60 1.42 -19.78 9.91
C ARG A 60 2.91 -19.82 9.60
N PHE A 61 3.38 -20.99 9.18
CA PHE A 61 4.75 -21.21 8.71
C PHE A 61 4.93 -20.94 7.21
N TRP A 62 3.84 -20.60 6.50
CA TRP A 62 3.77 -20.39 5.06
C TRP A 62 2.74 -19.29 4.75
N GLY A 63 3.02 -18.43 3.76
CA GLY A 63 2.16 -17.31 3.34
C GLY A 63 2.61 -15.93 3.86
N PHE A 64 1.97 -14.87 3.35
CA PHE A 64 2.05 -13.53 3.93
C PHE A 64 1.54 -13.55 5.38
N GLY A 65 2.41 -13.21 6.33
CA GLY A 65 1.97 -12.90 7.69
C GLY A 65 1.41 -11.46 7.77
N ASN A 66 0.40 -11.23 8.59
CA ASN A 66 -0.29 -9.93 8.71
C ASN A 66 0.69 -8.77 9.06
N GLN A 67 1.82 -9.08 9.73
CA GLN A 67 2.88 -8.10 9.96
C GLN A 67 3.55 -7.64 8.67
N VAL A 68 3.94 -8.57 7.81
CA VAL A 68 4.62 -8.28 6.54
C VAL A 68 3.65 -7.58 5.59
N GLU A 69 2.39 -8.03 5.56
CA GLU A 69 1.30 -7.36 4.86
C GLU A 69 1.23 -5.87 5.27
N THR A 70 1.13 -5.62 6.57
CA THR A 70 1.04 -4.25 7.12
C THR A 70 2.27 -3.42 6.79
N LEU A 71 3.49 -4.00 6.87
CA LEU A 71 4.73 -3.31 6.49
C LEU A 71 4.77 -2.98 5.00
N LEU A 72 4.26 -3.86 4.13
CA LEU A 72 4.18 -3.62 2.68
C LEU A 72 3.14 -2.58 2.29
N LEU A 73 2.17 -2.25 3.15
CA LEU A 73 1.25 -1.13 2.89
C LEU A 73 2.00 0.17 2.60
N ALA A 74 3.12 0.42 3.31
CA ALA A 74 3.94 1.62 3.12
C ALA A 74 4.45 1.76 1.68
N PRO A 75 5.30 0.85 1.16
CA PRO A 75 5.77 0.95 -0.22
C PRO A 75 4.64 0.83 -1.25
N LEU A 76 3.55 0.13 -0.95
CA LEU A 76 2.43 -0.04 -1.89
C LEU A 76 1.60 1.24 -2.08
N LEU A 77 1.18 1.87 -0.98
CA LEU A 77 0.37 3.09 -1.02
C LEU A 77 1.21 4.31 -1.40
N LEU A 78 2.43 4.42 -0.88
CA LEU A 78 3.34 5.51 -1.28
C LEU A 78 3.83 5.35 -2.71
N GLY A 79 4.11 4.12 -3.14
CA GLY A 79 4.46 3.83 -4.52
C GLY A 79 3.32 4.21 -5.48
N ALA A 80 2.07 3.84 -5.16
CA ALA A 80 0.92 4.24 -5.96
C ALA A 80 0.73 5.77 -6.00
N PHE A 81 0.92 6.45 -4.87
CA PHE A 81 0.89 7.91 -4.79
C PHE A 81 1.98 8.59 -5.63
N LEU A 82 3.23 8.12 -5.53
CA LEU A 82 4.35 8.67 -6.30
C LEU A 82 4.23 8.34 -7.79
N ALA A 83 3.77 7.14 -8.14
CA ALA A 83 3.45 6.76 -9.51
C ALA A 83 2.34 7.66 -10.09
N ARG A 84 1.34 8.03 -9.27
CA ARG A 84 0.31 9.01 -9.63
C ARG A 84 0.90 10.39 -9.88
N ARG A 85 1.82 10.87 -9.03
CA ARG A 85 2.50 12.15 -9.24
C ARG A 85 3.30 12.16 -10.55
N ARG A 86 3.99 11.06 -10.87
CA ARG A 86 4.90 10.96 -12.02
C ARG A 86 4.23 10.64 -13.35
N PHE A 87 3.21 9.79 -13.34
CA PHE A 87 2.58 9.20 -14.54
C PHE A 87 1.04 9.33 -14.55
N GLY A 88 0.46 10.09 -13.61
CA GLY A 88 -0.99 10.31 -13.55
C GLY A 88 -1.79 9.05 -13.20
N LEU A 89 -3.02 8.95 -13.72
CA LEU A 89 -3.91 7.82 -13.46
C LEU A 89 -3.28 6.48 -13.85
N LEU A 90 -2.58 6.44 -15.00
CA LEU A 90 -1.95 5.21 -15.48
C LEU A 90 -0.91 4.68 -14.47
N GLY A 91 -0.07 5.55 -13.92
CA GLY A 91 0.89 5.17 -12.88
C GLY A 91 0.23 4.62 -11.62
N PHE A 92 -0.85 5.27 -11.18
CA PHE A 92 -1.63 4.80 -10.03
C PHE A 92 -2.19 3.40 -10.26
N VAL A 93 -2.83 3.18 -11.41
CA VAL A 93 -3.45 1.90 -11.76
C VAL A 93 -2.41 0.80 -11.88
N LEU A 94 -1.32 1.03 -12.64
CA LEU A 94 -0.27 0.02 -12.83
C LEU A 94 0.37 -0.38 -11.51
N PHE A 95 0.70 0.59 -10.64
CA PHE A 95 1.30 0.30 -9.35
C PHE A 95 0.31 -0.37 -8.38
N GLY A 96 -0.95 0.07 -8.39
CA GLY A 96 -2.02 -0.53 -7.59
C GLY A 96 -2.28 -1.99 -7.97
N VAL A 97 -2.41 -2.28 -9.27
CA VAL A 97 -2.57 -3.65 -9.78
C VAL A 97 -1.35 -4.50 -9.45
N PHE A 98 -0.13 -3.96 -9.61
CA PHE A 98 1.09 -4.65 -9.19
C PHE A 98 1.06 -5.02 -7.70
N GLY A 99 0.64 -4.09 -6.83
CA GLY A 99 0.46 -4.37 -5.40
C GLY A 99 -0.58 -5.45 -5.12
N LEU A 100 -1.72 -5.41 -5.81
CA LEU A 100 -2.77 -6.43 -5.67
C LEU A 100 -2.26 -7.82 -6.13
N VAL A 101 -1.50 -7.90 -7.22
CA VAL A 101 -0.83 -9.14 -7.65
C VAL A 101 0.10 -9.66 -6.56
N VAL A 102 0.92 -8.77 -5.97
CA VAL A 102 1.84 -9.16 -4.90
C VAL A 102 1.10 -9.74 -3.68
N MET A 103 -0.05 -9.18 -3.33
CA MET A 103 -0.85 -9.66 -2.20
C MET A 103 -1.68 -10.92 -2.48
N THR A 104 -2.08 -11.15 -3.73
CA THR A 104 -3.08 -12.19 -4.06
C THR A 104 -2.53 -13.40 -4.78
N ASP A 105 -1.33 -13.34 -5.34
CA ASP A 105 -0.74 -14.47 -6.06
C ASP A 105 -0.31 -15.59 -5.08
N ASN A 106 -0.76 -16.82 -5.33
CA ASN A 106 -0.44 -17.97 -4.46
C ASN A 106 1.05 -18.26 -4.37
N ARG A 107 1.82 -17.99 -5.43
CA ARG A 107 3.28 -18.21 -5.45
C ARG A 107 4.00 -17.21 -4.55
N LEU A 108 3.35 -16.11 -4.21
CA LEU A 108 3.84 -15.06 -3.34
C LEU A 108 3.36 -15.22 -1.89
N GLY A 109 2.58 -16.27 -1.61
CA GLY A 109 1.95 -16.48 -0.31
C GLY A 109 0.62 -15.76 -0.15
N ALA A 110 -0.25 -15.87 -1.17
CA ALA A 110 -1.56 -15.21 -1.26
C ALA A 110 -2.26 -15.01 0.09
N ASP A 111 -2.69 -13.77 0.32
CA ASP A 111 -3.53 -13.41 1.44
C ASP A 111 -4.76 -12.60 1.01
N GLY A 112 -5.92 -13.20 1.22
CA GLY A 112 -7.21 -12.54 0.98
C GLY A 112 -7.45 -11.35 1.92
N GLY A 113 -6.90 -11.37 3.13
CA GLY A 113 -6.96 -10.26 4.07
C GLY A 113 -6.23 -9.04 3.50
N GLY A 114 -4.94 -9.19 3.19
CA GLY A 114 -4.13 -8.18 2.53
C GLY A 114 -4.70 -7.64 1.22
N ALA A 115 -5.35 -8.48 0.41
CA ALA A 115 -6.05 -8.03 -0.79
C ALA A 115 -7.20 -7.06 -0.49
N ILE A 116 -8.02 -7.37 0.53
CA ILE A 116 -9.13 -6.53 0.98
C ILE A 116 -8.59 -5.22 1.56
N VAL A 117 -7.59 -5.30 2.44
CA VAL A 117 -6.95 -4.14 3.08
C VAL A 117 -6.39 -3.20 2.03
N LEU A 118 -5.56 -3.71 1.11
CA LEU A 118 -4.95 -2.91 0.06
C LEU A 118 -5.99 -2.36 -0.91
N GLY A 119 -6.99 -3.16 -1.29
CA GLY A 119 -8.07 -2.73 -2.18
C GLY A 119 -8.88 -1.56 -1.61
N ILE A 120 -9.29 -1.64 -0.34
CA ILE A 120 -10.00 -0.56 0.36
C ILE A 120 -9.10 0.69 0.48
N ALA A 121 -7.84 0.51 0.87
CA ALA A 121 -6.91 1.61 1.04
C ALA A 121 -6.61 2.33 -0.29
N LEU A 122 -6.42 1.58 -1.39
CA LEU A 122 -6.27 2.13 -2.74
C LEU A 122 -7.54 2.84 -3.21
N ALA A 123 -8.73 2.32 -2.90
CA ALA A 123 -9.98 2.98 -3.24
C ALA A 123 -10.16 4.31 -2.51
N VAL A 124 -9.84 4.36 -1.21
CA VAL A 124 -9.83 5.61 -0.42
C VAL A 124 -8.79 6.58 -0.97
N LEU A 125 -7.56 6.11 -1.18
CA LEU A 125 -6.47 6.94 -1.69
C LEU A 125 -6.80 7.51 -3.07
N GLY A 126 -7.25 6.66 -4.00
CA GLY A 126 -7.65 7.06 -5.35
C GLY A 126 -8.80 8.06 -5.33
N MET A 127 -9.86 7.79 -4.57
CA MET A 127 -10.99 8.71 -4.41
C MET A 127 -10.51 10.11 -3.95
N ARG A 128 -9.62 10.17 -2.96
CA ARG A 128 -9.09 11.43 -2.44
C ARG A 128 -8.17 12.15 -3.43
N LEU A 129 -7.23 11.42 -4.04
CA LEU A 129 -6.24 11.96 -4.98
C LEU A 129 -6.89 12.46 -6.28
N PHE A 130 -7.91 11.76 -6.78
CA PHE A 130 -8.64 12.14 -7.99
C PHE A 130 -9.87 13.00 -7.70
N ARG A 131 -10.10 13.35 -6.42
CA ARG A 131 -11.23 14.18 -5.94
C ARG A 131 -12.58 13.64 -6.40
N LEU A 132 -12.71 12.32 -6.36
CA LEU A 132 -13.95 11.65 -6.72
C LEU A 132 -14.90 11.67 -5.51
N GLY A 133 -16.20 11.65 -5.76
CA GLY A 133 -17.20 11.47 -4.71
C GLY A 133 -17.31 10.00 -4.27
N VAL A 134 -18.39 9.69 -3.54
CA VAL A 134 -18.72 8.32 -3.12
C VAL A 134 -18.78 7.35 -4.30
N SER A 135 -19.33 7.79 -5.44
CA SER A 135 -19.38 7.01 -6.67
C SER A 135 -17.98 6.59 -7.17
N GLY A 136 -16.97 7.45 -7.01
CA GLY A 136 -15.61 7.11 -7.38
C GLY A 136 -14.93 6.17 -6.39
N PHE A 137 -15.25 6.27 -5.10
CA PHE A 137 -14.83 5.24 -4.13
C PHE A 137 -15.39 3.87 -4.51
N VAL A 138 -16.70 3.80 -4.78
CA VAL A 138 -17.37 2.55 -5.21
C VAL A 138 -16.75 2.02 -6.50
N GLY A 139 -16.52 2.88 -7.50
CA GLY A 139 -15.91 2.48 -8.76
C GLY A 139 -14.48 1.94 -8.59
N MET A 140 -13.66 2.58 -7.75
CA MET A 140 -12.29 2.13 -7.47
C MET A 140 -12.29 0.81 -6.69
N LEU A 141 -13.17 0.67 -5.69
CA LEU A 141 -13.32 -0.55 -4.92
C LEU A 141 -13.78 -1.72 -5.80
N ALA A 142 -14.78 -1.49 -6.67
CA ALA A 142 -15.25 -2.48 -7.64
C ALA A 142 -14.13 -2.87 -8.61
N SER A 143 -13.33 -1.91 -9.08
CA SER A 143 -12.19 -2.18 -9.96
C SER A 143 -11.12 -3.03 -9.26
N ALA A 144 -10.82 -2.73 -7.99
CA ALA A 144 -9.91 -3.53 -7.18
C ALA A 144 -10.45 -4.96 -6.98
N ALA A 145 -11.74 -5.11 -6.66
CA ALA A 145 -12.39 -6.41 -6.51
C ALA A 145 -12.33 -7.23 -7.81
N VAL A 146 -12.60 -6.62 -8.96
CA VAL A 146 -12.49 -7.26 -10.28
C VAL A 146 -11.04 -7.70 -10.55
N ALA A 147 -10.06 -6.85 -10.25
CA ALA A 147 -8.65 -7.20 -10.42
C ALA A 147 -8.25 -8.40 -9.53
N VAL A 148 -8.65 -8.39 -8.26
CA VAL A 148 -8.42 -9.51 -7.32
C VAL A 148 -9.08 -10.78 -7.83
N LEU A 149 -10.37 -10.74 -8.19
CA LEU A 149 -11.09 -11.92 -8.71
C LEU A 149 -10.43 -12.47 -9.98
N TRP A 150 -9.95 -11.59 -10.87
CA TRP A 150 -9.23 -12.00 -12.06
C TRP A 150 -7.90 -12.71 -11.72
N ILE A 151 -7.10 -12.16 -10.80
CA ILE A 151 -5.84 -12.77 -10.36
C ILE A 151 -6.11 -14.13 -9.71
N VAL A 152 -7.09 -14.21 -8.81
CA VAL A 152 -7.47 -15.43 -8.11
C VAL A 152 -7.98 -16.49 -9.09
N SER A 153 -8.84 -16.13 -10.04
CA SER A 153 -9.32 -17.02 -11.10
C SER A 153 -8.16 -17.65 -11.89
N ARG A 154 -7.17 -16.83 -12.28
CA ARG A 154 -5.97 -17.31 -12.96
C ARG A 154 -5.14 -18.25 -12.09
N GLY A 155 -5.03 -17.96 -10.78
CA GLY A 155 -4.34 -18.83 -9.82
C GLY A 155 -5.08 -20.14 -9.55
N LEU A 156 -6.41 -20.16 -9.59
CA LEU A 156 -7.22 -21.36 -9.40
C LEU A 156 -7.10 -22.33 -10.58
N ALA A 157 -6.96 -21.80 -11.80
CA ALA A 157 -6.77 -22.57 -13.02
C ALA A 157 -5.41 -23.28 -13.12
N GLN A 158 -4.43 -22.91 -12.28
CA GLN A 158 -3.12 -23.57 -12.26
C GLN A 158 -3.13 -24.78 -11.31
N PRO A 159 -2.49 -25.91 -11.70
CA PRO A 159 -2.27 -27.04 -10.80
C PRO A 159 -1.30 -26.66 -9.67
N GLY A 160 -1.63 -27.06 -8.44
CA GLY A 160 -0.81 -26.80 -7.25
C GLY A 160 -1.62 -26.43 -6.01
N PRO A 161 -0.95 -26.27 -4.84
CA PRO A 161 -1.56 -25.74 -3.62
C PRO A 161 -2.05 -24.30 -3.86
N ASN A 162 -3.26 -24.00 -3.44
CA ASN A 162 -3.85 -22.67 -3.59
C ASN A 162 -4.69 -22.38 -2.34
N HIS A 163 -4.28 -21.36 -1.58
CA HIS A 163 -4.87 -21.01 -0.28
C HIS A 163 -6.32 -20.52 -0.40
N LEU A 164 -6.71 -20.07 -1.59
CA LEU A 164 -8.05 -19.58 -1.87
C LEU A 164 -8.96 -20.67 -2.45
N ARG A 165 -8.43 -21.85 -2.81
CA ARG A 165 -9.25 -22.92 -3.41
C ARG A 165 -10.35 -23.43 -2.48
N SER A 166 -10.11 -23.49 -1.17
CA SER A 166 -11.15 -23.81 -0.19
C SER A 166 -12.19 -22.70 -0.07
N ALA A 167 -11.77 -21.43 -0.08
CA ALA A 167 -12.66 -20.27 -0.03
C ALA A 167 -13.58 -20.18 -1.26
N PHE A 168 -13.10 -20.61 -2.43
CA PHE A 168 -13.91 -20.68 -3.66
C PHE A 168 -14.52 -22.06 -3.91
N SER A 169 -14.38 -23.00 -2.98
CA SER A 169 -15.10 -24.27 -3.05
C SER A 169 -16.60 -24.05 -2.83
N HIS A 170 -17.43 -24.94 -3.38
CA HIS A 170 -18.90 -24.88 -3.22
C HIS A 170 -19.53 -23.58 -3.73
N ASN A 171 -19.22 -23.17 -4.97
CA ASN A 171 -19.83 -22.01 -5.64
C ASN A 171 -19.77 -20.70 -4.84
N GLY A 172 -18.71 -20.48 -4.04
CA GLY A 172 -18.53 -19.28 -3.23
C GLY A 172 -19.12 -19.34 -1.82
N GLY A 173 -19.82 -20.42 -1.44
CA GLY A 173 -20.30 -20.62 -0.07
C GLY A 173 -19.15 -20.69 0.95
N GLY A 174 -17.99 -21.24 0.56
CA GLY A 174 -16.79 -21.23 1.38
C GLY A 174 -16.24 -19.82 1.68
N LEU A 175 -16.55 -18.84 0.84
CA LEU A 175 -16.08 -17.46 0.95
C LEU A 175 -16.85 -16.74 2.05
N LEU A 176 -18.18 -16.94 2.07
CA LEU A 176 -19.05 -16.41 3.12
C LEU A 176 -18.72 -17.02 4.48
N GLY A 177 -18.55 -18.35 4.55
CA GLY A 177 -18.13 -19.03 5.78
C GLY A 177 -16.73 -18.61 6.26
N SER A 178 -15.81 -18.31 5.33
CA SER A 178 -14.49 -17.75 5.67
C SER A 178 -14.59 -16.34 6.24
N LEU A 179 -15.51 -15.51 5.75
CA LEU A 179 -15.74 -14.16 6.29
C LEU A 179 -16.42 -14.21 7.65
N GLU A 180 -17.41 -15.07 7.83
CA GLU A 180 -18.13 -15.25 9.09
C GLU A 180 -17.21 -15.75 10.21
N SER A 181 -16.35 -16.73 9.92
CA SER A 181 -15.36 -17.24 10.87
C SER A 181 -14.22 -16.26 11.18
N ARG A 182 -13.89 -15.36 10.25
CA ARG A 182 -12.81 -14.36 10.44
C ARG A 182 -13.11 -13.33 11.51
N VAL A 183 -14.37 -12.94 11.68
CA VAL A 183 -14.77 -11.92 12.66
C VAL A 183 -14.41 -12.34 14.09
N PRO A 184 -14.82 -13.50 14.63
CA PRO A 184 -14.36 -13.95 15.94
C PRO A 184 -12.86 -14.22 16.01
N LEU A 185 -12.25 -14.71 14.92
CA LEU A 185 -10.80 -14.96 14.87
C LEU A 185 -9.97 -13.67 14.91
N SER A 186 -10.51 -12.51 14.49
CA SER A 186 -9.77 -11.24 14.54
C SER A 186 -9.70 -10.66 15.96
N TYR A 187 -10.82 -10.65 16.70
CA TYR A 187 -10.85 -9.99 18.01
C TYR A 187 -10.59 -10.92 19.21
N VAL A 188 -10.89 -12.22 19.14
CA VAL A 188 -10.69 -13.12 20.31
C VAL A 188 -9.22 -13.20 20.74
N PRO A 189 -8.23 -13.38 19.84
CA PRO A 189 -6.82 -13.35 20.22
C PRO A 189 -6.38 -11.99 20.77
N ALA A 190 -6.94 -10.91 20.20
CA ALA A 190 -6.64 -9.55 20.62
C ALA A 190 -7.14 -9.27 22.05
N LEU A 191 -8.32 -9.76 22.41
CA LEU A 191 -8.87 -9.69 23.77
C LEU A 191 -8.06 -10.53 24.76
N HIS A 192 -7.62 -11.73 24.37
CA HIS A 192 -6.76 -12.55 25.23
C HIS A 192 -5.39 -11.90 25.48
N SER A 193 -4.89 -11.15 24.50
CA SER A 193 -3.59 -10.46 24.56
C SER A 193 -3.74 -8.96 24.84
N TRP A 194 -4.82 -8.53 25.49
CA TRP A 194 -5.18 -7.11 25.60
C TRP A 194 -4.09 -6.27 26.30
N GLN A 195 -3.32 -6.86 27.21
CA GLN A 195 -2.22 -6.20 27.92
C GLN A 195 -1.10 -5.76 26.96
N LEU A 196 -0.95 -6.43 25.82
CA LEU A 196 -0.01 -6.05 24.75
C LEU A 196 -0.70 -5.18 23.70
N VAL A 197 -1.91 -5.56 23.28
CA VAL A 197 -2.64 -4.90 22.20
C VAL A 197 -3.05 -3.48 22.57
N MET A 198 -3.56 -3.25 23.79
CA MET A 198 -4.07 -1.95 24.20
C MET A 198 -2.96 -0.88 24.24
N PRO A 199 -1.77 -1.11 24.86
CA PRO A 199 -0.68 -0.14 24.78
C PRO A 199 -0.23 0.14 23.34
N LEU A 200 -0.13 -0.89 22.49
CA LEU A 200 0.25 -0.70 21.09
C LEU A 200 -0.79 0.13 20.32
N LEU A 201 -2.08 -0.08 20.59
CA LEU A 201 -3.16 0.70 19.98
C LEU A 201 -3.07 2.17 20.39
N LEU A 202 -2.81 2.46 21.67
CA LEU A 202 -2.61 3.82 22.16
C LEU A 202 -1.38 4.49 21.53
N VAL A 203 -0.26 3.76 21.40
CA VAL A 203 0.95 4.26 20.74
C VAL A 203 0.68 4.53 19.26
N LEU A 204 -0.03 3.65 18.56
CA LEU A 204 -0.44 3.87 17.17
C LEU A 204 -1.33 5.11 17.04
N ALA A 205 -2.34 5.24 17.89
CA ALA A 205 -3.25 6.39 17.88
C ALA A 205 -2.49 7.71 18.12
N LEU A 206 -1.55 7.71 19.07
CA LEU A 206 -0.68 8.86 19.33
C LEU A 206 0.23 9.16 18.13
N ALA A 207 0.90 8.16 17.58
CA ALA A 207 1.76 8.31 16.42
C ALA A 207 0.98 8.86 15.22
N PHE A 208 -0.23 8.36 14.98
CA PHE A 208 -1.13 8.83 13.94
C PHE A 208 -1.57 10.27 14.18
N ALA A 209 -1.98 10.63 15.41
CA ALA A 209 -2.38 11.98 15.75
C ALA A 209 -1.23 12.98 15.57
N LEU A 210 -0.01 12.61 15.96
CA LEU A 210 1.19 13.43 15.75
C LEU A 210 1.53 13.56 14.27
N ALA A 211 1.49 12.47 13.51
CA ALA A 211 1.69 12.47 12.06
C ALA A 211 0.65 13.36 11.36
N TRP A 212 -0.62 13.28 11.78
CA TRP A 212 -1.72 14.05 11.22
C TRP A 212 -1.58 15.55 11.51
N ARG A 213 -1.19 15.90 12.73
CA ARG A 213 -0.89 17.29 13.13
C ARG A 213 0.31 17.83 12.34
N GLY A 214 1.34 17.02 12.12
CA GLY A 214 2.52 17.38 11.34
C GLY A 214 2.26 17.48 9.83
N ALA A 215 1.28 16.73 9.30
CA ALA A 215 0.92 16.73 7.90
C ALA A 215 0.24 18.06 7.51
N ARG A 216 1.02 18.98 6.92
CA ARG A 216 0.52 20.28 6.46
C ARG A 216 -0.17 20.23 5.10
N GLN A 217 0.22 19.31 4.24
CA GLN A 217 -0.32 19.20 2.89
C GLN A 217 -1.50 18.24 2.84
N ARG A 218 -2.51 18.58 2.03
CA ARG A 218 -3.70 17.75 1.83
C ARG A 218 -3.35 16.36 1.30
N GLU A 219 -2.45 16.27 0.33
CA GLU A 219 -2.04 14.97 -0.24
C GLU A 219 -1.34 14.08 0.78
N THR A 220 -0.50 14.65 1.67
CA THR A 220 0.12 13.92 2.78
C THR A 220 -0.94 13.37 3.75
N ARG A 221 -1.98 14.16 4.04
CA ARG A 221 -3.11 13.71 4.86
C ARG A 221 -3.93 12.62 4.17
N ASP A 222 -4.07 12.69 2.85
CA ASP A 222 -4.81 11.68 2.08
C ASP A 222 -4.09 10.32 2.11
N VAL A 223 -2.75 10.32 2.00
CA VAL A 223 -1.94 9.11 2.18
C VAL A 223 -2.02 8.60 3.62
N LEU A 224 -1.89 9.47 4.61
CA LEU A 224 -2.00 9.09 6.02
C LEU A 224 -3.37 8.50 6.35
N LEU A 225 -4.45 9.09 5.80
CA LEU A 225 -5.80 8.54 5.94
C LEU A 225 -5.89 7.15 5.32
N ALA A 226 -5.32 6.94 4.13
CA ALA A 226 -5.29 5.62 3.50
C ALA A 226 -4.55 4.59 4.37
N PHE A 227 -3.43 4.96 5.02
CA PHE A 227 -2.78 4.10 6.00
C PHE A 227 -3.66 3.79 7.21
N GLY A 228 -4.31 4.80 7.78
CA GLY A 228 -5.21 4.61 8.93
C GLY A 228 -6.37 3.66 8.59
N VAL A 229 -6.98 3.84 7.42
CA VAL A 229 -8.04 2.96 6.93
C VAL A 229 -7.51 1.54 6.69
N ALA A 230 -6.33 1.40 6.09
CA ALA A 230 -5.72 0.10 5.86
C ALA A 230 -5.48 -0.65 7.18
N ILE A 231 -4.87 -0.01 8.17
CA ILE A 231 -4.59 -0.63 9.48
C ILE A 231 -5.89 -0.96 10.20
N ALA A 232 -6.87 -0.05 10.20
CA ALA A 232 -8.17 -0.32 10.81
C ALA A 232 -8.90 -1.50 10.14
N THR A 233 -8.80 -1.60 8.81
CA THR A 233 -9.37 -2.72 8.05
C THR A 233 -8.65 -4.02 8.37
N SER A 234 -7.31 -3.99 8.47
CA SER A 234 -6.50 -5.16 8.84
C SER A 234 -6.94 -5.69 10.21
N LEU A 235 -7.02 -4.82 11.22
CA LEU A 235 -7.44 -5.19 12.58
C LEU A 235 -8.85 -5.79 12.67
N LEU A 236 -9.72 -5.52 11.68
CA LEU A 236 -11.08 -6.08 11.64
C LEU A 236 -11.12 -7.48 11.03
N ILE A 237 -10.24 -7.78 10.07
CA ILE A 237 -10.33 -9.00 9.25
C ILE A 237 -9.20 -10.00 9.50
N ASN A 238 -8.13 -9.54 10.14
CA ASN A 238 -6.92 -10.29 10.40
C ASN A 238 -6.78 -10.56 11.90
N ASP A 239 -6.05 -11.62 12.23
CA ASP A 239 -6.03 -12.32 13.53
C ASP A 239 -4.77 -12.06 14.36
N SER A 240 -3.95 -11.07 13.98
CA SER A 240 -2.63 -10.83 14.60
C SER A 240 -2.44 -9.36 15.01
N ALA A 241 -3.42 -8.85 15.79
CA ALA A 241 -3.51 -7.43 16.15
C ALA A 241 -2.21 -6.83 16.70
N ALA A 242 -1.46 -7.53 17.57
CA ALA A 242 -0.22 -7.00 18.13
C ALA A 242 0.85 -6.74 17.04
N TYR A 243 0.95 -7.63 16.07
CA TYR A 243 1.89 -7.53 14.96
C TYR A 243 1.48 -6.43 13.97
N GLU A 244 0.18 -6.35 13.66
CA GLU A 244 -0.38 -5.30 12.80
C GLU A 244 -0.20 -3.92 13.43
N LEU A 245 -0.43 -3.78 14.74
CA LEU A 245 -0.19 -2.53 15.44
C LEU A 245 1.29 -2.15 15.47
N ALA A 246 2.19 -3.10 15.75
CA ALA A 246 3.63 -2.83 15.74
C ALA A 246 4.13 -2.39 14.36
N ALA A 247 3.70 -3.09 13.29
CA ALA A 247 4.00 -2.70 11.92
C ALA A 247 3.36 -1.34 11.55
N GLY A 248 2.12 -1.12 11.97
CA GLY A 248 1.40 0.15 11.77
C GLY A 248 2.12 1.33 12.42
N ILE A 249 2.64 1.17 13.64
CA ILE A 249 3.44 2.19 14.33
C ILE A 249 4.70 2.48 13.51
N ALA A 250 5.40 1.46 13.02
CA ALA A 250 6.59 1.62 12.20
C ALA A 250 6.27 2.38 10.89
N VAL A 251 5.19 2.02 10.20
CA VAL A 251 4.74 2.67 8.96
C VAL A 251 4.36 4.13 9.20
N VAL A 252 3.52 4.40 10.19
CA VAL A 252 3.06 5.76 10.52
C VAL A 252 4.23 6.62 11.01
N GLY A 253 5.09 6.07 11.86
CA GLY A 253 6.29 6.76 12.37
C GLY A 253 7.28 7.11 11.25
N ALA A 254 7.56 6.15 10.35
CA ALA A 254 8.41 6.39 9.19
C ALA A 254 7.80 7.44 8.26
N PHE A 255 6.50 7.35 7.99
CA PHE A 255 5.80 8.33 7.15
C PHE A 255 5.80 9.73 7.78
N ALA A 256 5.57 9.85 9.08
CA ALA A 256 5.62 11.13 9.79
C ALA A 256 7.00 11.80 9.67
N ARG A 257 8.07 11.00 9.67
CA ARG A 257 9.45 11.49 9.60
C ARG A 257 9.91 11.81 8.18
N PHE A 258 9.47 11.02 7.19
CA PHE A 258 9.97 11.01 5.81
C PHE A 258 8.89 11.28 4.76
N ALA A 259 7.79 11.94 5.16
CA ALA A 259 6.69 12.27 4.25
C ALA A 259 7.22 12.92 2.95
N PRO A 260 6.71 12.52 1.77
CA PRO A 260 7.13 13.11 0.51
C PRO A 260 6.99 14.63 0.53
N GLY A 261 7.98 15.33 -0.05
CA GLY A 261 8.00 16.78 -0.13
C GLY A 261 6.84 17.38 -0.93
N PRO A 262 6.70 18.71 -0.93
CA PRO A 262 5.75 19.40 -1.81
C PRO A 262 5.96 18.96 -3.26
N ALA A 263 4.85 18.72 -3.97
CA ALA A 263 4.92 18.51 -5.41
C ALA A 263 5.63 19.74 -6.03
N PRO A 264 6.62 19.55 -6.93
CA PRO A 264 7.24 20.66 -7.62
C PRO A 264 6.13 21.43 -8.34
N ALA A 265 6.17 22.77 -8.23
CA ALA A 265 5.21 23.62 -8.92
C ALA A 265 5.25 23.25 -10.40
N ARG A 266 4.15 22.68 -10.92
CA ARG A 266 4.01 22.51 -12.36
C ARG A 266 4.17 23.91 -12.94
N SER A 267 5.26 24.16 -13.67
CA SER A 267 5.38 25.36 -14.47
C SER A 267 4.09 25.46 -15.25
N ARG A 268 3.26 26.47 -14.98
CA ARG A 268 2.16 26.80 -15.87
C ARG A 268 2.84 26.94 -17.21
N VAL A 269 2.52 26.03 -18.14
CA VAL A 269 2.83 26.26 -19.55
C VAL A 269 2.18 27.60 -19.82
N LEU A 270 3.01 28.65 -19.89
CA LEU A 270 2.56 29.95 -20.32
C LEU A 270 1.89 29.67 -21.66
N VAL A 271 0.59 29.92 -21.71
CA VAL A 271 -0.15 29.98 -22.97
C VAL A 271 0.75 30.75 -23.93
N PRO A 272 1.07 30.21 -25.13
CA PRO A 272 1.86 30.95 -26.09
C PRO A 272 1.22 32.33 -26.21
N ALA A 273 1.98 33.37 -25.86
CA ALA A 273 1.49 34.73 -26.02
C ALA A 273 1.01 34.82 -27.46
N LYS A 274 -0.27 35.15 -27.65
CA LYS A 274 -0.83 35.41 -28.96
C LYS A 274 -0.06 36.63 -29.47
N LEU A 275 0.97 36.39 -30.27
CA LEU A 275 1.73 37.46 -30.92
C LEU A 275 0.72 38.24 -31.75
N GLU A 276 0.48 39.49 -31.37
CA GLU A 276 -0.28 40.39 -32.22
C GLU A 276 0.49 40.50 -33.54
N PRO A 277 -0.19 40.34 -34.69
CA PRO A 277 0.47 40.45 -35.99
C PRO A 277 1.12 41.82 -36.10
N GLU A 278 2.41 41.82 -36.40
CA GLU A 278 3.19 43.02 -36.66
C GLU A 278 2.52 43.81 -37.80
N PRO A 279 2.18 45.11 -37.60
CA PRO A 279 1.54 45.90 -38.63
C PRO A 279 2.50 46.06 -39.81
N VAL A 280 2.10 45.52 -40.96
CA VAL A 280 2.82 45.67 -42.23
C VAL A 280 2.82 47.16 -42.61
N PRO A 281 3.98 47.80 -42.80
CA PRO A 281 4.03 49.19 -43.24
C PRO A 281 3.39 49.32 -44.62
N SER A 282 2.35 50.14 -44.73
CA SER A 282 1.77 50.51 -46.02
C SER A 282 2.79 51.33 -46.81
N GLU A 283 3.25 50.81 -47.95
CA GLU A 283 4.05 51.59 -48.90
C GLU A 283 3.26 52.83 -49.32
N VAL A 284 3.81 54.00 -48.99
CA VAL A 284 3.30 55.29 -49.45
C VAL A 284 3.64 55.42 -50.93
N PRO A 285 2.67 55.65 -51.84
CA PRO A 285 2.96 55.88 -53.24
C PRO A 285 3.85 57.12 -53.38
N ARG A 286 5.01 56.96 -54.02
CA ARG A 286 5.84 58.11 -54.41
C ARG A 286 5.14 58.82 -55.56
N SER A 287 4.86 60.10 -55.34
CA SER A 287 4.36 61.07 -56.33
C SER A 287 5.27 61.20 -57.54
#